data_AF-A0A661MYW2-F1
#
_entry.id   AF-A0A661MYW2-F1
#
_cell.length_a   1.000
_cell.length_b   1.000
_cell.length_c   1.000
_cell.angle_alpha   90.00
_cell.angle_beta   90.00
_cell.angle_gamma   90.00
#
_symmetry.space_group_name_H-M   'P 1'
#
loop_
_entity.id
_entity.type
_entity.pdbx_description
1 polymer ?
#
loop_
_entity_poly.entity_id
_entity_poly.type
_entity_poly.pdbx_seq_one_letter_code
_entity_poly.pdbx_strand_id
1 'polypeptide(L)'
;MMRLTDGRGNPTRALSCGLGSACLLGILWLSLAHPAGVVAQRRNRAEADPGVQVSVTPNAAASDSPFAYLFELRATAGATPEVVADRRLLSFRVHVEGRRRPLTCRHPDAPRRVSQGRVRRLGGDEPSVWRETIDLRMYCWGRALAALSAGARVEVRYGFGRRPRRDRWVTRMITGVGGSRSEMAMASSLEGPEFTFSPIEEPAPNSAEAGDDAAPRVSISMSSIDTSRGASVTFRPRLRATGGAVRVYVRDDLFRFAVRGPLGAYVCAMERTPIAPIIDFFTRLRGRRSAGGRVGVAFACPNAFMVPGIYEVTPMVDLDYGAGDYDLDDVVTGTFTGETVLVRIRRGRGGYLEQVPEVPGEGGSAR
;
A
#
# COMPACT_ATOMS: atom_id res chain seq x y z
N MET A 1 -11.38 -26.03 41.72
CA MET A 1 -10.05 -25.96 42.38
C MET A 1 -9.13 -26.94 41.67
N MET A 2 -8.19 -26.43 40.87
CA MET A 2 -7.09 -27.24 40.34
C MET A 2 -5.95 -26.26 40.03
N ARG A 3 -4.94 -26.23 40.92
CA ARG A 3 -3.65 -25.58 40.69
C ARG A 3 -2.76 -26.63 40.03
N LEU A 4 -2.11 -26.25 38.93
CA LEU A 4 -0.91 -26.90 38.43
C LEU A 4 0.04 -25.82 37.91
N THR A 5 1.31 -26.11 38.14
CA THR A 5 2.47 -25.27 38.42
C THR A 5 3.27 -24.84 37.19
N ASP A 6 4.15 -23.85 37.42
CA ASP A 6 5.52 -23.64 36.90
C ASP A 6 5.85 -24.05 35.45
N GLY A 7 6.57 -23.27 34.65
CA GLY A 7 7.55 -22.24 34.94
C GLY A 7 8.51 -22.18 33.75
N ARG A 8 9.06 -21.00 33.46
CA ARG A 8 10.31 -20.81 32.69
C ARG A 8 10.66 -19.32 32.75
N GLY A 9 11.47 -18.98 33.74
CA GLY A 9 12.18 -17.72 33.81
C GLY A 9 13.24 -17.65 32.71
N ASN A 10 13.34 -16.49 32.06
CA ASN A 10 14.36 -16.19 31.08
C ASN A 10 15.42 -15.31 31.77
N PRO A 11 16.71 -15.66 31.77
CA PRO A 11 17.72 -14.91 32.50
C PRO A 11 18.10 -13.62 31.77
N THR A 12 17.96 -12.52 32.50
CA THR A 12 18.57 -11.21 32.25
C THR A 12 20.08 -11.35 32.19
N ARG A 13 20.68 -11.11 31.01
CA ARG A 13 22.13 -10.89 30.90
C ARG A 13 22.42 -9.39 31.06
N ALA A 14 22.98 -9.05 32.21
CA ALA A 14 23.67 -7.79 32.44
C ALA A 14 24.99 -7.79 31.65
N LEU A 15 25.21 -6.74 30.85
CA LEU A 15 26.50 -6.45 30.22
C LEU A 15 27.17 -5.35 31.05
N SER A 16 28.22 -5.75 31.77
CA SER A 16 29.15 -4.87 32.47
C SER A 16 30.05 -4.14 31.48
N CYS A 17 30.16 -2.83 31.64
CA CYS A 17 31.21 -2.02 31.01
C CYS A 17 32.52 -2.21 31.78
N GLY A 18 33.50 -2.84 31.15
CA GLY A 18 34.89 -2.84 31.61
C GLY A 18 35.65 -1.69 30.96
N LEU A 19 36.02 -0.70 31.78
CA LEU A 19 37.09 0.25 31.49
C LEU A 19 38.44 -0.48 31.61
N GLY A 20 39.27 -0.39 30.58
CA GLY A 20 40.67 -0.79 30.60
C GLY A 20 41.33 -0.24 29.33
N SER A 21 41.99 0.91 29.44
CA SER A 21 43.41 1.07 29.77
C SER A 21 44.30 0.96 28.54
N ALA A 22 45.13 1.99 28.40
CA ALA A 22 45.99 2.29 27.27
C ALA A 22 47.04 1.20 27.00
N CYS A 23 47.37 1.00 25.72
CA CYS A 23 48.69 0.53 25.33
C CYS A 23 49.12 1.22 24.03
N LEU A 24 50.14 2.07 24.19
CA LEU A 24 50.97 2.65 23.16
C LEU A 24 51.92 1.59 22.57
N LEU A 25 52.47 1.91 21.39
CA LEU A 25 53.74 1.46 20.78
C LEU A 25 53.74 0.32 19.74
N GLY A 26 54.48 0.59 18.65
CA GLY A 26 55.17 -0.39 17.79
C GLY A 26 54.53 -0.58 16.41
N ILE A 27 54.83 0.26 15.41
CA ILE A 27 55.92 0.04 14.41
C ILE A 27 55.99 -1.42 13.91
N LEU A 28 55.55 -1.67 12.67
CA LEU A 28 56.43 -2.19 11.62
C LEU A 28 55.73 -2.08 10.25
N TRP A 29 56.34 -1.30 9.36
CA TRP A 29 56.04 -1.30 7.94
C TRP A 29 56.57 -2.61 7.33
N LEU A 30 55.68 -3.50 6.88
CA LEU A 30 56.02 -4.53 5.91
C LEU A 30 55.34 -4.22 4.57
N SER A 31 56.16 -3.71 3.66
CA SER A 31 55.89 -3.61 2.24
C SER A 31 55.81 -5.01 1.62
N LEU A 32 54.62 -5.62 1.66
CA LEU A 32 54.32 -6.78 0.84
C LEU A 32 53.83 -6.31 -0.53
N ALA A 33 54.72 -6.46 -1.52
CA ALA A 33 54.42 -6.34 -2.93
C ALA A 33 53.22 -7.23 -3.27
N HIS A 34 52.08 -6.61 -3.57
CA HIS A 34 50.91 -7.33 -4.05
C HIS A 34 51.17 -7.72 -5.51
N PRO A 35 51.06 -9.01 -5.89
CA PRO A 35 51.09 -9.38 -7.29
C PRO A 35 49.97 -8.64 -8.00
N ALA A 36 50.30 -8.01 -9.13
CA ALA A 36 49.39 -7.34 -10.03
C ALA A 36 48.25 -8.31 -10.41
N GLY A 37 47.19 -8.27 -9.62
CA GLY A 37 46.02 -9.09 -9.80
C GLY A 37 45.37 -8.72 -11.11
N VAL A 38 45.35 -9.70 -12.02
CA VAL A 38 44.39 -9.87 -13.12
C VAL A 38 43.32 -8.80 -13.05
N VAL A 39 43.53 -7.71 -13.80
CA VAL A 39 42.50 -6.73 -14.10
C VAL A 39 41.41 -7.55 -14.78
N ALA A 40 40.41 -7.94 -14.00
CA ALA A 40 39.18 -8.50 -14.50
C ALA A 40 38.58 -7.42 -15.38
N GLN A 41 38.94 -7.44 -16.67
CA GLN A 41 38.22 -6.82 -17.76
C GLN A 41 36.82 -7.41 -17.73
N ARG A 42 36.03 -6.90 -16.80
CA ARG A 42 34.58 -6.99 -16.79
C ARG A 42 34.18 -6.19 -18.01
N ARG A 43 34.22 -6.85 -19.17
CA ARG A 43 33.77 -6.30 -20.46
C ARG A 43 32.49 -5.56 -20.15
N ASN A 44 32.55 -4.22 -20.23
CA ASN A 44 31.41 -3.35 -20.39
C ASN A 44 30.78 -3.77 -21.71
N ARG A 45 30.03 -4.88 -21.66
CA ARG A 45 29.16 -5.31 -22.75
C ARG A 45 28.18 -4.15 -22.82
N ALA A 46 28.38 -3.27 -23.80
CA ALA A 46 27.54 -2.11 -24.04
C ALA A 46 26.10 -2.57 -23.80
N GLU A 47 25.50 -2.01 -22.75
CA GLU A 47 24.16 -2.40 -22.32
C GLU A 47 23.25 -2.11 -23.50
N ALA A 48 22.88 -3.17 -24.22
CA ALA A 48 22.12 -3.05 -25.45
C ALA A 48 20.87 -2.24 -25.14
N ASP A 49 20.64 -1.19 -25.93
CA ASP A 49 19.45 -0.35 -25.79
C ASP A 49 18.22 -1.27 -25.73
N PRO A 50 17.47 -1.27 -24.61
CA PRO A 50 16.34 -2.18 -24.42
C PRO A 50 15.19 -1.94 -25.40
N GLY A 51 15.25 -0.87 -26.20
CA GLY A 51 14.23 -0.52 -27.19
C GLY A 51 12.92 -0.03 -26.56
N VAL A 52 12.91 0.15 -25.24
CA VAL A 52 11.73 0.47 -24.43
C VAL A 52 12.11 1.45 -23.33
N GLN A 53 11.32 2.50 -23.20
CA GLN A 53 11.38 3.47 -22.11
C GLN A 53 10.27 3.19 -21.09
N VAL A 54 10.61 3.33 -19.81
CA VAL A 54 9.69 3.22 -18.68
C VAL A 54 9.46 4.61 -18.10
N SER A 55 8.20 4.98 -17.88
CA SER A 55 7.89 6.19 -17.11
C SER A 55 6.75 5.96 -16.13
N VAL A 56 6.77 6.71 -15.03
CA VAL A 56 5.71 6.76 -14.02
C VAL A 56 5.48 8.23 -13.71
N THR A 57 4.31 8.75 -14.03
CA THR A 57 3.96 10.17 -13.88
C THR A 57 2.69 10.33 -13.04
N PRO A 58 2.49 11.46 -12.34
CA PRO A 58 1.23 11.70 -11.63
C PRO A 58 0.03 11.59 -12.57
N ASN A 59 -1.04 10.92 -12.13
CA ASN A 59 -2.26 10.80 -12.94
C ASN A 59 -3.16 12.02 -12.68
N ALA A 60 -3.04 13.04 -13.52
CA ALA A 60 -3.83 14.27 -13.41
C ALA A 60 -5.36 14.05 -13.53
N ALA A 61 -5.80 12.96 -14.17
CA ALA A 61 -7.22 12.64 -14.27
C ALA A 61 -7.79 12.08 -12.95
N ALA A 62 -6.94 11.60 -12.04
CA ALA A 62 -7.33 11.10 -10.73
C ALA A 62 -7.14 12.18 -9.65
N SER A 63 -7.89 13.28 -9.76
CA SER A 63 -7.79 14.43 -8.85
C SER A 63 -7.92 14.07 -7.38
N ASP A 64 -8.65 12.99 -7.07
CA ASP A 64 -9.02 12.64 -5.70
C ASP A 64 -7.98 11.75 -4.99
N SER A 65 -6.79 11.52 -5.57
CA SER A 65 -5.74 10.74 -4.91
C SER A 65 -4.32 11.18 -5.32
N PRO A 66 -3.51 11.71 -4.38
CA PRO A 66 -2.10 12.03 -4.65
C PRO A 66 -1.23 10.80 -4.92
N PHE A 67 -1.77 9.61 -4.69
CA PHE A 67 -1.08 8.34 -4.88
C PHE A 67 -1.39 7.69 -6.23
N ALA A 68 -2.26 8.29 -7.05
CA ALA A 68 -2.59 7.81 -8.38
C ALA A 68 -1.55 8.26 -9.42
N TYR A 69 -0.94 7.31 -10.12
CA TYR A 69 0.08 7.54 -11.13
C TYR A 69 -0.26 6.78 -12.41
N LEU A 70 0.22 7.28 -13.55
CA LEU A 70 0.20 6.62 -14.83
C LEU A 70 1.55 5.92 -15.05
N PHE A 71 1.52 4.61 -15.25
CA PHE A 71 2.66 3.82 -15.68
C PHE A 71 2.62 3.64 -17.19
N GLU A 72 3.73 3.91 -17.86
CA GLU A 72 3.85 3.78 -19.32
C GLU A 72 5.09 2.97 -19.72
N LEU A 73 4.88 2.08 -20.70
CA LEU A 73 5.93 1.43 -21.48
C LEU A 73 5.86 1.98 -22.91
N ARG A 74 6.95 2.55 -23.41
CA ARG A 74 7.02 3.17 -24.74
C ARG A 74 8.16 2.57 -25.55
N ALA A 75 7.86 2.06 -26.75
CA ALA A 75 8.89 1.64 -27.70
C ALA A 75 9.70 2.85 -28.19
N THR A 76 11.01 2.69 -28.30
CA THR A 76 11.87 3.70 -28.94
C THR A 76 11.62 3.73 -30.46
N ALA A 77 11.93 4.86 -31.11
CA ALA A 77 11.63 5.04 -32.53
C ALA A 77 12.27 3.94 -33.40
N GLY A 78 11.46 3.27 -34.24
CA GLY A 78 11.91 2.19 -35.11
C GLY A 78 12.10 0.83 -34.43
N ALA A 79 11.94 0.74 -33.10
CA ALA A 79 11.99 -0.53 -32.38
C ALA A 79 10.62 -1.22 -32.34
N THR A 80 10.62 -2.55 -32.40
CA THR A 80 9.42 -3.40 -32.26
C THR A 80 9.57 -4.43 -31.13
N PRO A 81 9.78 -3.97 -29.88
CA PRO A 81 10.04 -4.86 -28.76
C PRO A 81 8.80 -5.68 -28.38
N GLU A 82 9.04 -6.89 -27.91
CA GLU A 82 8.06 -7.58 -27.06
C GLU A 82 8.31 -7.22 -25.61
N VAL A 83 7.28 -6.76 -24.92
CA VAL A 83 7.32 -6.35 -23.52
C VAL A 83 6.40 -7.22 -22.69
N VAL A 84 6.77 -7.45 -21.43
CA VAL A 84 5.80 -7.90 -20.43
C VAL A 84 5.05 -6.66 -19.97
N ALA A 85 3.75 -6.61 -20.18
CA ALA A 85 2.87 -5.51 -19.78
C ALA A 85 2.18 -5.86 -18.44
N ASP A 86 2.90 -5.77 -17.33
CA ASP A 86 2.38 -6.11 -16.00
C ASP A 86 2.91 -5.14 -14.94
N ARG A 87 2.07 -4.20 -14.50
CA ARG A 87 2.45 -3.18 -13.50
C ARG A 87 3.00 -3.77 -12.19
N ARG A 88 2.67 -5.02 -11.84
CA ARG A 88 3.16 -5.65 -10.60
C ARG A 88 4.67 -5.89 -10.61
N LEU A 89 5.31 -5.80 -11.77
CA LEU A 89 6.76 -5.81 -11.91
C LEU A 89 7.43 -4.47 -11.55
N LEU A 90 6.65 -3.43 -11.28
CA LEU A 90 7.18 -2.18 -10.71
C LEU A 90 7.67 -2.39 -9.28
N SER A 91 8.76 -1.71 -8.98
CA SER A 91 9.30 -1.56 -7.65
C SER A 91 9.87 -0.15 -7.49
N PHE A 92 9.78 0.36 -6.28
CA PHE A 92 10.22 1.72 -5.96
C PHE A 92 11.26 1.67 -4.85
N ARG A 93 12.31 2.47 -4.98
CA ARG A 93 13.24 2.75 -3.87
C ARG A 93 12.97 4.15 -3.38
N VAL A 94 12.54 4.24 -2.13
CA VAL A 94 12.16 5.49 -1.46
C VAL A 94 13.34 5.96 -0.62
N HIS A 95 13.95 7.06 -1.05
CA HIS A 95 15.08 7.72 -0.40
C HIS A 95 14.57 8.76 0.59
N VAL A 96 14.95 8.59 1.84
CA VAL A 96 14.57 9.48 2.94
C VAL A 96 15.81 10.22 3.39
N GLU A 97 15.70 11.54 3.55
CA GLU A 97 16.79 12.36 4.05
C GLU A 97 17.30 11.82 5.41
N GLY A 98 18.62 11.84 5.59
CA GLY A 98 19.28 11.30 6.78
C GLY A 98 19.35 9.76 6.87
N ARG A 99 18.68 8.99 5.99
CA ARG A 99 18.80 7.53 5.96
C ARG A 99 19.82 7.05 4.95
N ARG A 100 20.76 6.21 5.40
CA ARG A 100 21.79 5.59 4.55
C ARG A 100 21.28 4.56 3.54
N ARG A 101 20.12 3.93 3.81
CA ARG A 101 19.57 2.86 2.96
C ARG A 101 18.14 3.22 2.54
N PRO A 102 17.81 3.12 1.24
CA PRO A 102 16.45 3.38 0.77
C PRO A 102 15.49 2.30 1.28
N LEU A 103 14.22 2.69 1.47
CA LEU A 103 13.14 1.75 1.68
C LEU A 103 12.72 1.17 0.33
N THR A 104 12.38 -0.12 0.27
CA THR A 104 11.97 -0.76 -0.98
C THR A 104 10.48 -1.10 -0.94
N CYS A 105 9.75 -0.65 -1.95
CA CYS A 105 8.35 -0.94 -2.20
C CYS A 105 8.21 -1.87 -3.39
N ARG A 106 7.30 -2.85 -3.29
CA ARG A 106 7.03 -3.83 -4.35
C ARG A 106 5.57 -4.23 -4.31
N HIS A 107 5.02 -4.60 -5.47
CA HIS A 107 3.70 -5.20 -5.49
C HIS A 107 3.74 -6.53 -4.72
N PRO A 108 2.82 -6.76 -3.76
CA PRO A 108 2.85 -7.97 -2.93
C PRO A 108 2.56 -9.25 -3.73
N ASP A 109 1.92 -9.11 -4.90
CA ASP A 109 1.64 -10.20 -5.82
C ASP A 109 2.49 -10.13 -7.12
N ALA A 110 3.69 -9.55 -7.04
CA ALA A 110 4.61 -9.50 -8.18
C ALA A 110 4.90 -10.92 -8.72
N PRO A 111 4.72 -11.17 -10.03
CA PRO A 111 4.98 -12.48 -10.60
C PRO A 111 6.46 -12.82 -10.53
N ARG A 112 6.78 -14.11 -10.37
CA ARG A 112 8.17 -14.59 -10.29
C ARG A 112 8.78 -14.92 -11.66
N ARG A 113 7.94 -15.00 -12.70
CA ARG A 113 8.28 -15.38 -14.07
C ARG A 113 7.37 -14.63 -15.04
N VAL A 114 7.74 -14.58 -16.31
CA VAL A 114 6.92 -14.01 -17.39
C VAL A 114 5.60 -14.77 -17.51
N SER A 115 4.49 -14.04 -17.56
CA SER A 115 3.18 -14.57 -17.93
C SER A 115 2.95 -14.33 -19.41
N GLN A 116 2.80 -15.39 -20.21
CA GLN A 116 2.64 -15.25 -21.67
C GLN A 116 1.42 -14.43 -22.07
N GLY A 117 0.32 -14.53 -21.30
CA GLY A 117 -0.88 -13.71 -21.52
C GLY A 117 -0.70 -12.21 -21.23
N ARG A 118 0.46 -11.80 -20.70
CA ARG A 118 0.82 -10.38 -20.48
C ARG A 118 1.92 -9.91 -21.41
N VAL A 119 2.37 -10.72 -22.37
CA VAL A 119 3.33 -10.28 -23.38
C VAL A 119 2.60 -9.47 -24.44
N ARG A 120 3.14 -8.30 -24.79
CA ARG A 120 2.64 -7.40 -25.83
C ARG A 120 3.77 -7.02 -26.77
N ARG A 121 3.46 -6.85 -28.05
CA ARG A 121 4.38 -6.20 -28.99
C ARG A 121 4.05 -4.70 -29.00
N LEU A 122 5.07 -3.85 -28.95
CA LEU A 122 4.92 -2.41 -29.12
C LEU A 122 5.53 -1.98 -30.45
N GLY A 123 4.86 -1.07 -31.17
CA GLY A 123 5.33 -0.54 -32.46
C GLY A 123 5.06 -1.45 -33.66
N GLY A 124 5.48 -1.00 -34.85
CA GLY A 124 5.08 -1.61 -36.12
C GLY A 124 3.62 -1.24 -36.42
N ASP A 125 2.77 -2.25 -36.60
CA ASP A 125 1.32 -2.07 -36.77
C ASP A 125 0.56 -1.94 -35.42
N GLU A 126 1.25 -2.18 -34.30
CA GLU A 126 0.69 -2.10 -32.94
C GLU A 126 0.98 -0.73 -32.31
N PRO A 127 0.20 -0.31 -31.29
CA PRO A 127 0.51 0.88 -30.52
C PRO A 127 1.95 0.86 -30.00
N SER A 128 2.67 1.97 -30.19
CA SER A 128 4.05 2.13 -29.67
C SER A 128 4.10 2.34 -28.17
N VAL A 129 2.94 2.39 -27.50
CA VAL A 129 2.78 2.74 -26.10
C VAL A 129 1.76 1.83 -25.44
N TRP A 130 2.08 1.33 -24.25
CA TRP A 130 1.15 0.68 -23.34
C TRP A 130 1.10 1.44 -22.00
N ARG A 131 -0.09 1.56 -21.42
CA ARG A 131 -0.35 2.40 -20.23
C ARG A 131 -1.24 1.69 -19.22
N GLU A 132 -1.00 1.95 -17.95
CA GLU A 132 -1.88 1.50 -16.87
C GLU A 132 -1.85 2.48 -15.69
N THR A 133 -2.99 2.73 -15.05
CA THR A 133 -3.05 3.47 -13.80
C THR A 133 -2.55 2.60 -12.65
N ILE A 134 -1.83 3.19 -11.71
CA ILE A 134 -1.32 2.55 -10.50
C ILE A 134 -1.61 3.41 -9.26
N ASP A 135 -1.78 2.78 -8.11
CA ASP A 135 -1.79 3.46 -6.80
C ASP A 135 -0.51 3.10 -6.04
N LEU A 136 0.32 4.08 -5.69
CA LEU A 136 1.60 3.84 -4.99
C LEU A 136 1.42 3.15 -3.63
N ARG A 137 0.27 3.30 -2.97
CA ARG A 137 -0.06 2.62 -1.70
C ARG A 137 -0.23 1.11 -1.90
N MET A 138 -0.46 0.62 -3.13
CA MET A 138 -0.38 -0.81 -3.43
C MET A 138 1.03 -1.36 -3.25
N TYR A 139 2.06 -0.56 -3.54
CA TYR A 139 3.46 -0.97 -3.53
C TYR A 139 4.14 -0.62 -2.21
N CYS A 140 3.86 0.56 -1.67
CA CYS A 140 4.43 1.09 -0.44
C CYS A 140 3.44 0.99 0.71
N TRP A 141 3.90 0.50 1.86
CA TRP A 141 3.09 0.35 3.06
C TRP A 141 3.90 0.65 4.33
N GLY A 142 3.22 1.00 5.42
CA GLY A 142 3.85 1.31 6.70
C GLY A 142 4.88 2.43 6.57
N ARG A 143 6.12 2.18 7.04
CA ARG A 143 7.20 3.19 7.06
C ARG A 143 7.54 3.76 5.68
N ALA A 144 7.42 2.96 4.61
CA ALA A 144 7.72 3.44 3.26
C ALA A 144 6.61 4.37 2.74
N LEU A 145 5.35 4.08 3.07
CA LEU A 145 4.24 4.97 2.73
C LEU A 145 4.28 6.28 3.53
N ALA A 146 4.62 6.20 4.82
CA ALA A 146 4.82 7.39 5.64
C ALA A 146 5.95 8.28 5.08
N ALA A 147 7.05 7.66 4.64
CA ALA A 147 8.16 8.38 4.01
C ALA A 147 7.75 9.03 2.67
N LEU A 148 6.99 8.31 1.82
CA LEU A 148 6.44 8.91 0.60
C LEU A 148 5.59 10.14 0.94
N SER A 149 4.66 10.00 1.87
CA SER A 149 3.75 11.09 2.28
C SER A 149 4.50 12.31 2.85
N ALA A 150 5.74 12.13 3.29
CA ALA A 150 6.63 13.18 3.78
C ALA A 150 7.54 13.80 2.70
N GLY A 151 7.32 13.52 1.41
CA GLY A 151 8.05 14.17 0.32
C GLY A 151 9.31 13.45 -0.16
N ALA A 152 9.42 12.13 0.04
CA ALA A 152 10.63 11.38 -0.31
C ALA A 152 10.94 11.33 -1.82
N ARG A 153 12.24 11.18 -2.17
CA ARG A 153 12.68 10.88 -3.54
C ARG A 153 12.48 9.41 -3.87
N VAL A 154 12.08 9.13 -5.11
CA VAL A 154 11.63 7.81 -5.55
C VAL A 154 12.34 7.41 -6.83
N GLU A 155 13.14 6.34 -6.77
CA GLU A 155 13.67 5.68 -7.98
C GLU A 155 12.68 4.62 -8.46
N VAL A 156 12.37 4.64 -9.76
CA VAL A 156 11.50 3.67 -10.42
C VAL A 156 12.32 2.54 -11.02
N ARG A 157 11.91 1.30 -10.76
CA ARG A 157 12.48 0.11 -11.42
C ARG A 157 11.38 -0.81 -11.89
N TYR A 158 11.52 -1.33 -13.10
CA TYR A 158 10.59 -2.27 -13.71
C TYR A 158 11.27 -3.60 -13.98
N GLY A 159 10.83 -4.70 -13.36
CA GLY A 159 11.23 -6.06 -13.73
C GLY A 159 11.64 -6.99 -12.58
N PHE A 160 12.37 -8.05 -12.92
CA PHE A 160 12.61 -9.18 -12.01
C PHE A 160 13.84 -9.00 -11.08
N GLY A 161 14.59 -7.90 -11.25
CA GLY A 161 15.72 -7.49 -10.39
C GLY A 161 16.95 -8.42 -10.39
N ARG A 162 16.98 -9.46 -11.22
CA ARG A 162 18.10 -10.42 -11.38
C ARG A 162 18.53 -10.46 -12.83
N ARG A 163 19.67 -11.10 -13.13
CA ARG A 163 20.15 -11.34 -14.50
C ARG A 163 19.05 -11.97 -15.39
N PRO A 164 18.99 -11.61 -16.68
CA PRO A 164 18.00 -12.15 -17.59
C PRO A 164 18.11 -13.67 -17.73
N ARG A 165 16.94 -14.31 -17.76
CA ARG A 165 16.75 -15.74 -18.02
C ARG A 165 15.58 -15.88 -18.99
N ARG A 166 15.47 -17.04 -19.64
CA ARG A 166 14.38 -17.33 -20.60
C ARG A 166 12.98 -17.10 -20.02
N ASP A 167 12.81 -17.27 -18.71
CA ASP A 167 11.54 -17.08 -17.98
C ASP A 167 11.47 -15.76 -17.19
N ARG A 168 12.47 -14.88 -17.30
CA ARG A 168 12.60 -13.63 -16.52
C ARG A 168 13.21 -12.53 -17.37
N TRP A 169 12.38 -11.91 -18.19
CA TRP A 169 12.69 -10.77 -19.04
C TRP A 169 11.49 -9.82 -19.04
N VAL A 170 11.73 -8.52 -19.18
CA VAL A 170 10.68 -7.49 -19.31
C VAL A 170 10.58 -6.93 -20.71
N THR A 171 11.68 -6.95 -21.46
CA THR A 171 11.70 -6.66 -22.90
C THR A 171 12.61 -7.66 -23.61
N ARG A 172 12.24 -7.98 -24.85
CA ARG A 172 13.11 -8.66 -25.80
C ARG A 172 12.92 -8.07 -27.20
N MET A 173 14.04 -7.90 -27.90
CA MET A 173 14.01 -7.45 -29.30
C MET A 173 13.89 -8.65 -30.23
N ILE A 174 12.97 -8.57 -31.19
CA ILE A 174 12.91 -9.48 -32.33
C ILE A 174 13.71 -8.85 -33.45
N THR A 175 15.03 -9.03 -33.42
CA THR A 175 15.87 -8.75 -34.59
C THR A 175 15.69 -9.93 -35.55
N GLY A 176 15.59 -9.70 -36.86
CA GLY A 176 15.59 -10.78 -37.87
C GLY A 176 14.40 -10.74 -38.83
N VAL A 177 14.68 -10.24 -40.03
CA VAL A 177 13.93 -10.60 -41.23
C VAL A 177 14.72 -11.73 -41.90
N GLY A 178 14.17 -12.94 -42.00
CA GLY A 178 14.78 -14.03 -42.79
C GLY A 178 15.35 -15.26 -42.06
N GLY A 179 14.72 -15.74 -40.97
CA GLY A 179 14.89 -17.13 -40.50
C GLY A 179 16.23 -17.52 -39.84
N SER A 180 17.24 -16.65 -39.82
CA SER A 180 18.46 -16.86 -39.02
C SER A 180 18.16 -16.70 -37.53
N ARG A 181 18.75 -17.54 -36.66
CA ARG A 181 18.66 -17.45 -35.20
C ARG A 181 19.26 -16.11 -34.74
N SER A 182 18.44 -15.07 -34.71
CA SER A 182 18.87 -13.78 -34.20
C SER A 182 19.19 -13.85 -32.71
N GLU A 183 20.30 -13.23 -32.34
CA GLU A 183 20.68 -13.03 -30.95
C GLU A 183 19.62 -12.13 -30.28
N MET A 184 18.71 -12.74 -29.50
CA MET A 184 17.68 -12.02 -28.76
C MET A 184 18.34 -11.19 -27.66
N ALA A 185 18.44 -9.88 -27.87
CA ALA A 185 18.72 -8.94 -26.78
C ALA A 185 17.53 -8.98 -25.81
N MET A 186 17.79 -9.38 -24.56
CA MET A 186 16.79 -9.49 -23.49
C MET A 186 17.24 -8.64 -22.31
N ALA A 187 16.34 -7.80 -21.79
CA ALA A 187 16.54 -7.12 -20.52
C ALA A 187 15.60 -7.70 -19.46
N SER A 188 16.10 -7.88 -18.24
CA SER A 188 15.33 -8.38 -17.10
C SER A 188 14.85 -7.32 -16.14
N SER A 189 15.41 -6.11 -16.29
CA SER A 189 14.92 -4.92 -15.63
C SER A 189 15.18 -3.69 -16.49
N LEU A 190 14.34 -2.69 -16.33
CA LEU A 190 14.47 -1.35 -16.87
C LEU A 190 14.48 -0.37 -15.70
N GLU A 191 15.24 0.71 -15.82
CA GLU A 191 15.24 1.81 -14.87
C GLU A 191 14.35 2.92 -15.43
N GLY A 192 13.49 3.49 -14.57
CA GLY A 192 12.65 4.64 -14.91
C GLY A 192 13.22 5.92 -14.31
N PRO A 193 12.63 7.09 -14.65
CA PRO A 193 13.06 8.35 -14.07
C PRO A 193 12.88 8.37 -12.55
N GLU A 194 13.78 9.08 -11.86
CA GLU A 194 13.59 9.45 -10.45
C GLU A 194 12.61 10.62 -10.36
N PHE A 195 11.77 10.63 -9.32
CA PHE A 195 10.89 11.76 -9.03
C PHE A 195 10.80 12.03 -7.52
N THR A 196 10.42 13.25 -7.16
CA THR A 196 10.07 13.59 -5.77
C THR A 196 8.57 13.43 -5.61
N PHE A 197 8.14 12.58 -4.68
CA PHE A 197 6.71 12.49 -4.36
C PHE A 197 6.29 13.80 -3.70
N SER A 198 5.29 14.49 -4.24
CA SER A 198 4.69 15.66 -3.60
C SER A 198 3.30 15.24 -3.15
N PRO A 199 3.00 15.16 -1.84
CA PRO A 199 1.63 15.01 -1.42
C PRO A 199 0.85 16.20 -1.96
N ILE A 200 -0.31 15.95 -2.57
CA ILE A 200 -1.28 17.02 -2.78
C ILE A 200 -1.59 17.52 -1.37
N GLU A 201 -1.34 18.79 -1.12
CA GLU A 201 -1.72 19.44 0.11
C GLU A 201 -3.24 19.27 0.21
N GLU A 202 -3.68 18.35 1.10
CA GLU A 202 -5.10 18.23 1.37
C GLU A 202 -5.54 19.63 1.79
N PRO A 203 -6.58 20.21 1.16
CA PRO A 203 -7.09 21.49 1.60
C PRO A 203 -7.34 21.34 3.09
N ALA A 204 -6.64 22.15 3.89
CA ALA A 204 -6.75 22.11 5.35
C ALA A 204 -8.23 21.97 5.66
N PRO A 205 -8.63 20.93 6.42
CA PRO A 205 -10.03 20.55 6.55
C PRO A 205 -10.79 21.84 6.79
N ASN A 206 -11.63 22.22 5.81
CA ASN A 206 -12.38 23.46 5.87
C ASN A 206 -12.94 23.46 7.27
N SER A 207 -12.44 24.38 8.10
CA SER A 207 -12.88 24.52 9.47
C SER A 207 -14.28 25.07 9.30
N ALA A 208 -15.21 24.16 8.96
CA ALA A 208 -16.62 24.40 8.93
C ALA A 208 -16.85 25.06 10.27
N GLU A 209 -17.27 26.32 10.20
CA GLU A 209 -17.48 27.18 11.35
C GLU A 209 -18.12 26.31 12.41
N ALA A 210 -17.34 25.98 13.43
CA ALA A 210 -17.83 25.29 14.58
C ALA A 210 -18.78 26.30 15.21
N GLY A 211 -20.05 26.25 14.78
CA GLY A 211 -21.15 26.58 15.65
C GLY A 211 -20.86 25.91 16.97
N ASP A 212 -21.19 26.59 18.06
CA ASP A 212 -20.81 26.38 19.46
C ASP A 212 -21.21 24.98 20.03
N ASP A 213 -20.86 23.93 19.30
CA ASP A 213 -21.17 22.52 19.46
C ASP A 213 -20.01 21.93 20.25
N ALA A 214 -20.31 21.56 21.48
CA ALA A 214 -19.39 20.91 22.39
C ALA A 214 -18.59 19.80 21.68
N ALA A 215 -17.25 19.86 21.82
CA ALA A 215 -16.34 18.90 21.20
C ALA A 215 -16.84 17.44 21.35
N PRO A 216 -16.75 16.61 20.29
CA PRO A 216 -17.37 15.30 20.28
C PRO A 216 -16.85 14.47 21.46
N ARG A 217 -17.75 14.00 22.33
CA ARG A 217 -17.41 13.25 23.56
C ARG A 217 -16.81 11.87 23.30
N VAL A 218 -16.95 11.36 22.07
CA VAL A 218 -16.47 10.04 21.64
C VAL A 218 -15.75 10.16 20.29
N SER A 219 -14.65 9.43 20.12
CA SER A 219 -13.94 9.27 18.85
C SER A 219 -13.93 7.82 18.38
N ILE A 220 -13.96 7.62 17.06
CA ILE A 220 -13.84 6.30 16.43
C ILE A 220 -12.46 6.19 15.78
N SER A 221 -11.81 5.06 16.00
CA SER A 221 -10.55 4.73 15.34
C SER A 221 -10.59 3.32 14.77
N MET A 222 -9.86 3.12 13.67
CA MET A 222 -9.59 1.81 13.11
C MET A 222 -8.10 1.74 12.75
N SER A 223 -7.57 0.54 12.53
CA SER A 223 -6.20 0.37 12.02
C SER A 223 -6.24 -0.03 10.56
N SER A 224 -5.27 0.45 9.78
CA SER A 224 -5.10 0.02 8.39
C SER A 224 -4.91 -1.49 8.29
N ILE A 225 -5.45 -2.11 7.24
CA ILE A 225 -5.49 -3.56 7.05
C ILE A 225 -4.74 -3.92 5.77
N ASP A 226 -3.89 -4.95 5.82
CA ASP A 226 -3.25 -5.53 4.63
C ASP A 226 -3.53 -7.04 4.56
N THR A 227 -4.43 -7.42 3.66
CA THR A 227 -4.89 -8.81 3.54
C THR A 227 -4.65 -9.36 2.13
N SER A 228 -4.50 -10.68 2.06
CA SER A 228 -4.40 -11.36 0.77
C SER A 228 -5.73 -11.36 0.00
N ARG A 229 -6.88 -11.43 0.69
CA ARG A 229 -8.21 -11.57 0.08
C ARG A 229 -9.24 -10.65 0.75
N GLY A 230 -10.15 -10.10 -0.05
CA GLY A 230 -11.23 -9.21 0.41
C GLY A 230 -12.25 -9.90 1.33
N ALA A 231 -12.67 -11.13 0.99
CA ALA A 231 -13.69 -11.86 1.75
C ALA A 231 -13.27 -12.20 3.20
N SER A 232 -11.97 -12.14 3.53
CA SER A 232 -11.46 -12.40 4.88
C SER A 232 -11.18 -11.13 5.68
N VAL A 233 -11.60 -9.95 5.20
CA VAL A 233 -11.41 -8.70 5.93
C VAL A 233 -12.37 -8.68 7.13
N THR A 234 -11.85 -8.27 8.28
CA THR A 234 -12.64 -7.98 9.48
C THR A 234 -12.28 -6.59 9.97
N PHE A 235 -13.26 -5.70 9.98
CA PHE A 235 -13.10 -4.38 10.58
C PHE A 235 -13.16 -4.47 12.10
N ARG A 236 -12.35 -3.64 12.75
CA ARG A 236 -12.26 -3.58 14.22
C ARG A 236 -12.33 -2.12 14.69
N PRO A 237 -13.46 -1.44 14.46
CA PRO A 237 -13.64 -0.08 14.92
C PRO A 237 -13.58 -0.03 16.46
N ARG A 238 -12.97 1.02 17.00
CA ARG A 238 -12.84 1.25 18.44
C ARG A 238 -13.31 2.64 18.79
N LEU A 239 -14.24 2.70 19.73
CA LEU A 239 -14.78 3.90 20.36
C LEU A 239 -13.98 4.23 21.62
N ARG A 240 -13.61 5.51 21.77
CA ARG A 240 -12.91 6.04 22.94
C ARG A 240 -13.57 7.34 23.39
N ALA A 241 -13.60 7.57 24.70
CA ALA A 241 -13.95 8.87 25.23
C ALA A 241 -12.84 9.88 24.89
N THR A 242 -13.21 11.07 24.43
CA THR A 242 -12.27 12.19 24.18
C THR A 242 -12.05 13.02 25.45
N GLY A 243 -13.02 13.02 26.37
CA GLY A 243 -12.95 13.68 27.67
C GLY A 243 -13.86 13.01 28.70
N GLY A 244 -13.44 13.03 29.96
CA GLY A 244 -14.21 12.48 31.08
C GLY A 244 -14.47 10.97 30.98
N ALA A 245 -15.51 10.51 31.69
CA ALA A 245 -16.06 9.17 31.54
C ALA A 245 -17.44 9.28 30.89
N VAL A 246 -17.73 8.40 29.95
CA VAL A 246 -19.04 8.35 29.27
C VAL A 246 -19.53 6.93 29.20
N ARG A 247 -20.83 6.74 29.01
CA ARG A 247 -21.45 5.44 28.73
C ARG A 247 -21.93 5.43 27.29
N VAL A 248 -21.75 4.30 26.63
CA VAL A 248 -22.22 4.07 25.26
C VAL A 248 -22.86 2.70 25.16
N TYR A 249 -23.89 2.60 24.35
CA TYR A 249 -24.47 1.33 23.94
C TYR A 249 -23.91 0.94 22.57
N VAL A 250 -23.11 -0.12 22.50
CA VAL A 250 -22.35 -0.46 21.28
C VAL A 250 -22.66 -1.88 20.84
N ARG A 251 -23.05 -2.02 19.58
CA ARG A 251 -23.25 -3.29 18.88
C ARG A 251 -22.59 -3.23 17.50
N ASP A 252 -22.33 -4.40 16.92
CA ASP A 252 -21.69 -4.50 15.61
C ASP A 252 -22.55 -3.88 14.48
N ASP A 253 -23.88 -3.98 14.57
CA ASP A 253 -24.84 -3.44 13.59
C ASP A 253 -25.06 -1.93 13.64
N LEU A 254 -24.50 -1.26 14.66
CA LEU A 254 -24.47 0.20 14.75
C LEU A 254 -23.33 0.81 13.95
N PHE A 255 -22.34 0.02 13.54
CA PHE A 255 -21.25 0.50 12.71
C PHE A 255 -21.62 0.52 11.23
N ARG A 256 -21.25 1.62 10.57
CA ARG A 256 -21.32 1.80 9.12
C ARG A 256 -19.93 2.13 8.60
N PHE A 257 -19.70 1.91 7.32
CA PHE A 257 -18.40 2.16 6.70
C PHE A 257 -18.62 2.82 5.34
N ALA A 258 -18.13 4.05 5.18
CA ALA A 258 -17.96 4.62 3.84
C ALA A 258 -16.66 4.04 3.26
N VAL A 259 -16.77 3.34 2.13
CA VAL A 259 -15.66 2.65 1.46
C VAL A 259 -15.48 3.27 0.08
N ARG A 260 -14.31 3.86 -0.18
CA ARG A 260 -13.91 4.31 -1.51
C ARG A 260 -12.82 3.39 -2.05
N GLY A 261 -13.00 2.85 -3.24
CA GLY A 261 -12.07 1.87 -3.82
C GLY A 261 -12.00 1.94 -5.34
N PRO A 262 -11.34 0.95 -5.99
CA PRO A 262 -11.10 0.97 -7.43
C PRO A 262 -12.36 0.87 -8.30
N LEU A 263 -13.49 0.45 -7.73
CA LEU A 263 -14.78 0.32 -8.42
C LEU A 263 -15.77 1.44 -8.04
N GLY A 264 -15.32 2.46 -7.30
CA GLY A 264 -16.15 3.56 -6.83
C GLY A 264 -16.34 3.57 -5.32
N ALA A 265 -17.39 4.28 -4.88
CA ALA A 265 -17.72 4.46 -3.47
C ALA A 265 -18.94 3.62 -3.07
N TYR A 266 -18.91 3.12 -1.83
CA TYR A 266 -19.94 2.30 -1.24
C TYR A 266 -20.21 2.76 0.20
N VAL A 267 -21.45 2.68 0.64
CA VAL A 267 -21.79 2.78 2.06
C VAL A 267 -22.22 1.39 2.53
N CYS A 268 -21.43 0.82 3.42
CA CYS A 268 -21.67 -0.49 3.99
C CYS A 268 -22.30 -0.38 5.38
N ALA A 269 -23.24 -1.27 5.67
CA ALA A 269 -23.84 -1.43 6.98
C ALA A 269 -24.32 -2.86 7.14
N MET A 270 -24.37 -3.36 8.37
CA MET A 270 -25.15 -4.55 8.67
C MET A 270 -26.63 -4.17 8.76
N GLU A 271 -27.52 -5.13 8.50
CA GLU A 271 -28.94 -4.94 8.75
C GLU A 271 -29.18 -4.71 10.24
N ARG A 272 -29.93 -3.66 10.56
CA ARG A 272 -30.24 -3.30 11.95
C ARG A 272 -31.42 -4.11 12.43
N THR A 273 -31.27 -4.73 13.59
CA THR A 273 -32.41 -5.27 14.32
C THR A 273 -32.72 -4.32 15.47
N PRO A 274 -33.88 -3.62 15.46
CA PRO A 274 -34.28 -2.80 16.58
C PRO A 274 -34.53 -3.70 17.80
N ILE A 275 -33.97 -3.31 18.94
CA ILE A 275 -34.11 -4.01 20.20
C ILE A 275 -34.38 -3.01 21.31
N ALA A 276 -35.02 -3.46 22.38
CA ALA A 276 -34.99 -2.74 23.64
C ALA A 276 -33.56 -2.83 24.21
N PRO A 277 -32.89 -1.70 24.51
CA PRO A 277 -31.53 -1.74 25.04
C PRO A 277 -31.50 -2.42 26.41
N ILE A 278 -30.55 -3.34 26.62
CA ILE A 278 -30.36 -3.98 27.92
C ILE A 278 -29.33 -3.19 28.71
N ILE A 279 -29.66 -2.81 29.96
CA ILE A 279 -28.83 -1.95 30.81
C ILE A 279 -27.37 -2.45 30.94
N ASP A 280 -27.16 -3.77 30.97
CA ASP A 280 -25.84 -4.40 31.11
C ASP A 280 -24.94 -4.21 29.88
N PHE A 281 -25.49 -3.81 28.72
CA PHE A 281 -24.71 -3.55 27.51
C PHE A 281 -24.22 -2.11 27.39
N PHE A 282 -24.62 -1.21 28.31
CA PHE A 282 -24.00 0.10 28.41
C PHE A 282 -22.56 -0.01 28.92
N THR A 283 -21.61 0.23 28.02
CA THR A 283 -20.19 0.14 28.33
C THR A 283 -19.66 1.51 28.75
N ARG A 284 -19.04 1.57 29.93
CA ARG A 284 -18.35 2.78 30.40
C ARG A 284 -16.98 2.95 29.74
N LEU A 285 -16.82 4.02 28.96
CA LEU A 285 -15.56 4.47 28.39
C LEU A 285 -14.89 5.44 29.35
N ARG A 286 -13.62 5.22 29.67
CA ARG A 286 -12.79 6.14 30.47
C ARG A 286 -11.30 5.91 30.21
N GLY A 287 -10.54 6.99 30.08
CA GLY A 287 -9.09 6.94 29.90
C GLY A 287 -8.67 6.00 28.76
N ARG A 288 -8.00 4.88 29.09
CA ARG A 288 -7.52 3.88 28.11
C ARG A 288 -8.57 2.83 27.70
N ARG A 289 -9.75 2.79 28.32
CA ARG A 289 -10.80 1.82 27.96
C ARG A 289 -11.47 2.23 26.65
N SER A 290 -11.60 1.27 25.74
CA SER A 290 -12.34 1.44 24.48
C SER A 290 -13.41 0.36 24.37
N ALA A 291 -14.56 0.71 23.80
CA ALA A 291 -15.53 -0.26 23.29
C ALA A 291 -15.30 -0.43 21.78
N GLY A 292 -15.80 -1.51 21.20
CA GLY A 292 -15.63 -1.72 19.77
C GLY A 292 -16.16 -3.08 19.33
N GLY A 293 -16.26 -3.23 18.02
CA GLY A 293 -16.86 -4.38 17.38
C GLY A 293 -15.90 -5.20 16.54
N ARG A 294 -16.39 -6.32 16.01
CA ARG A 294 -15.72 -7.10 14.96
C ARG A 294 -16.68 -7.29 13.80
N VAL A 295 -16.62 -6.39 12.83
CA VAL A 295 -17.52 -6.44 11.68
C VAL A 295 -16.89 -7.23 10.55
N GLY A 296 -17.50 -8.37 10.21
CA GLY A 296 -17.11 -9.16 9.04
C GLY A 296 -17.50 -8.46 7.75
N VAL A 297 -16.54 -8.15 6.89
CA VAL A 297 -16.77 -7.41 5.64
C VAL A 297 -17.67 -8.16 4.67
N ALA A 298 -17.63 -9.49 4.66
CA ALA A 298 -18.52 -10.29 3.82
C ALA A 298 -20.02 -10.06 4.14
N PHE A 299 -20.35 -9.67 5.38
CA PHE A 299 -21.72 -9.38 5.81
C PHE A 299 -22.08 -7.92 5.60
N ALA A 300 -21.19 -6.98 5.98
CA ALA A 300 -21.47 -5.55 5.88
C ALA A 300 -21.27 -4.97 4.47
N CYS A 301 -20.38 -5.56 3.67
CA CYS A 301 -19.91 -5.06 2.37
C CYS A 301 -19.74 -6.21 1.35
N PRO A 302 -20.79 -6.97 0.97
CA PRO A 302 -20.64 -8.16 0.13
C PRO A 302 -19.95 -7.89 -1.22
N ASN A 303 -20.08 -6.67 -1.78
CA ASN A 303 -19.59 -6.31 -3.11
C ASN A 303 -18.42 -5.32 -3.12
N ALA A 304 -18.03 -4.72 -1.99
CA ALA A 304 -17.07 -3.62 -2.00
C ALA A 304 -15.63 -4.09 -2.29
N PHE A 305 -15.24 -5.31 -1.90
CA PHE A 305 -13.84 -5.78 -1.93
C PHE A 305 -13.58 -6.89 -2.97
N MET A 306 -14.25 -6.80 -4.11
CA MET A 306 -14.19 -7.84 -5.15
C MET A 306 -12.86 -7.87 -5.92
N VAL A 307 -12.20 -6.71 -6.01
CA VAL A 307 -11.00 -6.50 -6.82
C VAL A 307 -9.76 -6.22 -5.95
N PRO A 308 -8.55 -6.60 -6.39
CA PRO A 308 -7.35 -6.18 -5.70
C PRO A 308 -7.17 -4.66 -5.83
N GLY A 309 -6.67 -4.02 -4.77
CA GLY A 309 -6.52 -2.57 -4.75
C GLY A 309 -6.41 -1.99 -3.35
N ILE A 310 -6.36 -0.65 -3.31
CA ILE A 310 -6.41 0.16 -2.10
C ILE A 310 -7.83 0.64 -1.94
N TYR A 311 -8.33 0.52 -0.73
CA TYR A 311 -9.62 1.01 -0.30
C TYR A 311 -9.40 1.97 0.87
N GLU A 312 -10.06 3.10 0.81
CA GLU A 312 -10.16 4.05 1.90
C GLU A 312 -11.47 3.77 2.63
N VAL A 313 -11.37 3.54 3.94
CA VAL A 313 -12.51 3.13 4.75
C VAL A 313 -12.66 4.09 5.92
N THR A 314 -13.77 4.81 5.94
CA THR A 314 -14.15 5.72 7.01
C THR A 314 -15.19 5.04 7.90
N PRO A 315 -14.86 4.65 9.14
CA PRO A 315 -15.83 4.04 10.05
C PRO A 315 -16.77 5.12 10.61
N MET A 316 -18.04 4.78 10.72
CA MET A 316 -19.10 5.60 11.33
C MET A 316 -19.83 4.74 12.36
N VAL A 317 -20.39 5.36 13.40
CA VAL A 317 -21.29 4.67 14.34
C VAL A 317 -22.48 5.57 14.63
N ASP A 318 -23.66 4.95 14.68
CA ASP A 318 -24.90 5.61 15.10
C ASP A 318 -25.28 5.08 16.50
N LEU A 319 -25.11 5.90 17.52
CA LEU A 319 -25.45 5.58 18.92
C LEU A 319 -26.88 6.03 19.21
N ASP A 320 -27.85 5.28 18.69
CA ASP A 320 -29.27 5.66 18.74
C ASP A 320 -29.93 5.36 20.12
N TYR A 321 -29.29 4.53 20.95
CA TYR A 321 -29.85 4.08 22.22
C TYR A 321 -29.44 4.98 23.38
N GLY A 322 -30.38 5.80 23.83
CA GLY A 322 -30.29 6.54 25.09
C GLY A 322 -30.62 5.69 26.31
N ALA A 323 -30.55 6.29 27.51
CA ALA A 323 -30.85 5.62 28.76
C ALA A 323 -31.95 6.30 29.59
N GLY A 324 -32.90 6.95 28.90
CA GLY A 324 -34.03 7.62 29.57
C GLY A 324 -34.79 6.71 30.54
N ASP A 325 -34.86 5.42 30.25
CA ASP A 325 -35.57 4.43 31.07
C ASP A 325 -34.72 3.83 32.22
N TYR A 326 -33.43 4.15 32.31
CA TYR A 326 -32.48 3.44 33.19
C TYR A 326 -31.74 4.31 34.21
N ASP A 327 -32.08 5.61 34.31
CA ASP A 327 -31.42 6.57 35.22
C ASP A 327 -29.87 6.52 35.12
N LEU A 328 -29.36 6.36 33.89
CA LEU A 328 -27.93 6.35 33.62
C LEU A 328 -27.45 7.73 33.18
N ASP A 329 -26.61 8.34 34.00
CA ASP A 329 -25.89 9.56 33.61
C ASP A 329 -24.85 9.30 32.51
N ASP A 330 -24.53 10.37 31.78
CA ASP A 330 -23.43 10.44 30.80
C ASP A 330 -23.53 9.47 29.62
N VAL A 331 -24.75 9.09 29.24
CA VAL A 331 -24.98 8.31 28.02
C VAL A 331 -24.85 9.20 26.80
N VAL A 332 -23.96 8.81 25.89
CA VAL A 332 -23.72 9.53 24.65
C VAL A 332 -24.53 8.89 23.53
N THR A 333 -25.30 9.71 22.83
CA THR A 333 -26.07 9.34 21.64
C THR A 333 -25.64 10.18 20.43
N GLY A 334 -26.06 9.77 19.23
CA GLY A 334 -25.82 10.48 17.97
C GLY A 334 -24.86 9.76 17.02
N THR A 335 -24.55 10.41 15.91
CA THR A 335 -23.69 9.87 14.84
C THR A 335 -22.27 10.38 15.00
N PHE A 336 -21.31 9.46 14.96
CA PHE A 336 -19.89 9.79 15.02
C PHE A 336 -19.18 9.23 13.78
N THR A 337 -18.21 9.98 13.28
CA THR A 337 -17.37 9.60 12.14
C THR A 337 -15.92 9.52 12.60
N GLY A 338 -15.23 8.43 12.25
CA GLY A 338 -13.81 8.24 12.54
C GLY A 338 -12.90 8.67 11.40
N GLU A 339 -11.60 8.58 11.64
CA GLU A 339 -10.58 8.82 10.63
C GLU A 339 -10.62 7.75 9.52
N THR A 340 -10.42 8.17 8.27
CA THR A 340 -10.25 7.28 7.12
C THR A 340 -9.00 6.43 7.28
N VAL A 341 -9.12 5.11 7.09
CA VAL A 341 -7.98 4.19 7.12
C VAL A 341 -7.83 3.45 5.81
N LEU A 342 -6.62 2.96 5.55
CA LEU A 342 -6.31 2.22 4.33
C LEU A 342 -6.53 0.71 4.53
N VAL A 343 -7.20 0.10 3.56
CA VAL A 343 -7.37 -1.35 3.45
C VAL A 343 -6.79 -1.79 2.11
N ARG A 344 -5.71 -2.58 2.15
CA ARG A 344 -5.06 -3.16 0.98
C ARG A 344 -5.52 -4.59 0.76
N ILE A 345 -6.11 -4.84 -0.41
CA ILE A 345 -6.48 -6.18 -0.88
C ILE A 345 -5.50 -6.61 -1.96
N ARG A 346 -4.69 -7.64 -1.67
CA ARG A 346 -3.61 -8.05 -2.58
C ARG A 346 -4.08 -8.90 -3.76
N ARG A 347 -5.16 -9.67 -3.59
CA ARG A 347 -5.75 -10.54 -4.62
C ARG A 347 -7.27 -10.48 -4.56
N GLY A 348 -7.90 -10.21 -5.71
CA GLY A 348 -9.35 -10.35 -5.88
C GLY A 348 -9.73 -11.75 -6.37
N ARG A 349 -11.04 -12.04 -6.44
CA ARG A 349 -11.54 -13.31 -7.02
C ARG A 349 -11.23 -13.42 -8.51
N GLY A 350 -11.22 -12.30 -9.23
CA GLY A 350 -10.97 -12.24 -10.68
C GLY A 350 -9.50 -12.24 -11.10
N GLY A 351 -8.54 -12.31 -10.16
CA GLY A 351 -7.12 -12.25 -10.49
C GLY A 351 -6.62 -10.82 -10.78
N TYR A 352 -5.75 -10.69 -11.79
CA TYR A 352 -5.21 -9.40 -12.22
C TYR A 352 -6.26 -8.63 -13.00
N LEU A 353 -6.47 -7.37 -12.64
CA LEU A 353 -7.29 -6.43 -13.41
C LEU A 353 -6.39 -5.32 -13.94
N GLU A 354 -6.39 -5.21 -15.26
CA GLU A 354 -5.73 -4.14 -16.00
C GLU A 354 -6.52 -2.86 -15.80
N GLN A 355 -5.89 -1.82 -15.26
CA GLN A 355 -6.51 -0.52 -15.05
C GLN A 355 -6.13 0.43 -16.19
N VAL A 356 -6.90 0.33 -17.28
CA VAL A 356 -6.75 1.25 -18.42
C VAL A 356 -7.11 2.66 -17.94
N PRO A 357 -6.25 3.68 -18.17
CA PRO A 357 -6.59 5.05 -17.82
C PRO A 357 -7.85 5.50 -18.58
N GLU A 358 -8.78 6.14 -17.88
CA GLU A 358 -9.91 6.80 -18.53
C GLU A 358 -9.37 7.92 -19.43
N VAL A 359 -9.76 7.92 -20.71
CA VAL A 359 -9.41 8.99 -21.65
C VAL A 359 -10.41 10.13 -21.43
N PRO A 360 -9.99 11.29 -20.91
CA PRO A 360 -10.90 12.41 -20.70
C PRO A 360 -11.46 12.87 -22.05
N GLY A 361 -12.77 12.74 -22.26
CA GLY A 361 -13.45 13.22 -23.47
C GLY A 361 -13.99 12.16 -24.43
N GLU A 362 -13.63 10.88 -24.27
CA GLU A 362 -14.33 9.77 -24.94
C GLU A 362 -15.50 9.26 -24.09
N GLY A 363 -16.26 10.19 -23.50
CA GLY A 363 -17.55 9.94 -22.85
C GLY A 363 -18.62 9.57 -23.88
N GLY A 364 -18.35 8.57 -24.70
CA GLY A 364 -19.32 7.94 -25.58
C GLY A 364 -20.31 7.16 -24.72
N SER A 365 -21.48 7.77 -24.50
CA SER A 365 -22.78 7.12 -24.32
C SER A 365 -22.72 5.62 -24.02
N ALA A 366 -22.57 5.26 -22.75
CA ALA A 366 -22.78 3.89 -22.30
C ALA A 366 -24.28 3.68 -22.03
N ARG A 367 -24.83 2.70 -22.74
CA ARG A 367 -26.23 2.21 -22.73
C ARG A 367 -26.67 1.63 -21.40
#